data_AF-A0A9Q0BAU8-F1
#
_entry.id   AF-A0A9Q0BAU8-F1
#
_cell.length_a   1.000
_cell.length_b   1.000
_cell.length_c   1.000
_cell.angle_alpha   90.00
_cell.angle_beta   90.00
_cell.angle_gamma   90.00
#
_symmetry.space_group_name_H-M   'P 1'
#
loop_
_entity.id
_entity.type
_entity.pdbx_description
1 polymer ?
#
loop_
_entity_poly.entity_id
_entity_poly.type
_entity_poly.pdbx_seq_one_letter_code
_entity_poly.pdbx_strand_id
1 'polypeptide(L)'
;MATPSLIHASNALASLDSATISFKASYIHQFDQAGLFVRLTHPSHPLPKWIKTGIEYFDGEPRISVVCCDNYSDWSVASLPASISDAVTKGEKEITIRLEVKETTVWIYRVDEDGNNVPLREIAWLFADRGKGWTAEIGACVARPAEETRDEFEATFTKLEVQWK
;
A
#
# COMPACT_ATOMS: atom_id res chain seq x y z
N MET A 1 -14.39 -4.57 -4.93
CA MET A 1 -14.79 -3.26 -4.36
C MET A 1 -13.54 -2.39 -4.34
N ALA A 2 -13.55 -1.20 -4.94
CA ALA A 2 -12.37 -0.33 -4.96
C ALA A 2 -12.18 0.28 -3.57
N THR A 3 -11.01 0.11 -2.97
CA THR A 3 -10.65 0.74 -1.69
C THR A 3 -10.72 2.25 -1.84
N PRO A 4 -11.44 2.99 -0.98
CA PRO A 4 -11.41 4.45 -0.99
C PRO A 4 -9.97 4.95 -0.93
N SER A 5 -9.62 5.84 -1.86
CA SER A 5 -8.25 6.32 -2.04
C SER A 5 -8.22 7.78 -2.44
N LEU A 6 -7.24 8.52 -1.94
CA LEU A 6 -6.93 9.88 -2.36
C LEU A 6 -5.67 9.87 -3.21
N ILE A 7 -5.81 10.14 -4.52
CA ILE A 7 -4.68 10.20 -5.44
C ILE A 7 -3.90 11.49 -5.20
N HIS A 8 -2.59 11.34 -4.99
CA HIS A 8 -1.66 12.43 -4.72
C HIS A 8 -0.86 12.80 -5.98
N ALA A 9 -0.42 11.82 -6.75
CA ALA A 9 0.36 12.02 -7.96
C ALA A 9 -0.03 11.03 -9.05
N SER A 10 0.14 11.43 -10.32
CA SER A 10 -0.12 10.58 -11.48
C SER A 10 0.86 10.89 -12.60
N ASN A 11 1.42 9.86 -13.22
CA ASN A 11 2.31 9.99 -14.38
C ASN A 11 2.40 8.64 -15.15
N ALA A 12 3.17 8.60 -16.24
CA ALA A 12 3.48 7.36 -16.93
C ALA A 12 4.14 6.35 -15.98
N LEU A 13 3.69 5.09 -15.99
CA LEU A 13 4.30 4.03 -15.15
C LEU A 13 5.80 3.88 -15.44
N ALA A 14 6.21 4.05 -16.70
CA ALA A 14 7.61 3.97 -17.11
C ALA A 14 8.53 5.02 -16.44
N SER A 15 7.99 6.14 -15.94
CA SER A 15 8.77 7.13 -15.20
C SER A 15 8.75 6.91 -13.68
N LEU A 16 7.97 5.96 -13.15
CA LEU A 16 7.95 5.68 -11.72
C LEU A 16 9.32 5.19 -11.24
N ASP A 17 9.83 5.80 -10.18
CA ASP A 17 11.07 5.38 -9.52
C ASP A 17 10.77 4.81 -8.13
N SER A 18 10.13 5.60 -7.26
CA SER A 18 9.76 5.15 -5.93
C SER A 18 8.57 5.94 -5.36
N ALA A 19 7.90 5.37 -4.37
CA ALA A 19 6.91 6.05 -3.56
C ALA A 19 7.08 5.65 -2.09
N THR A 20 7.04 6.61 -1.17
CA THR A 20 7.15 6.37 0.27
C THR A 20 5.98 7.03 0.99
N ILE A 21 5.29 6.28 1.84
CA ILE A 21 4.18 6.77 2.65
C ILE A 21 4.46 6.50 4.13
N SER A 22 4.14 7.46 4.99
CA SER A 22 4.17 7.30 6.44
C SER A 22 2.82 7.67 7.02
N PHE A 23 2.29 6.81 7.90
CA PHE A 23 0.93 6.96 8.43
C PHE A 23 0.76 6.28 9.79
N LYS A 24 -0.30 6.69 10.49
CA LYS A 24 -0.78 6.08 11.74
C LYS A 24 -2.31 6.05 11.76
N ALA A 25 -2.87 5.03 12.39
CA ALA A 25 -4.30 4.85 12.59
C ALA A 25 -4.53 4.02 13.85
N SER A 26 -5.71 4.14 14.46
CA SER A 26 -6.12 3.26 15.57
C SER A 26 -6.97 2.12 15.02
N TYR A 27 -6.44 0.91 15.02
CA TYR A 27 -7.08 -0.27 14.44
C TYR A 27 -7.96 -0.95 15.48
N ILE A 28 -9.24 -1.13 15.16
CA ILE A 28 -10.25 -1.62 16.12
C ILE A 28 -10.99 -2.83 15.55
N HIS A 29 -11.39 -2.75 14.29
CA HIS A 29 -12.23 -3.73 13.65
C HIS A 29 -11.46 -4.59 12.66
N GLN A 30 -11.89 -5.84 12.53
CA GLN A 30 -11.37 -6.75 11.52
C GLN A 30 -11.44 -6.08 10.13
N PHE A 31 -10.33 -6.13 9.42
CA PHE A 31 -10.10 -5.54 8.10
C PHE A 31 -9.97 -4.00 8.07
N ASP A 32 -9.76 -3.33 9.20
CA ASP A 32 -9.30 -1.93 9.19
C ASP A 32 -7.97 -1.84 8.42
N GLN A 33 -7.91 -0.98 7.39
CA GLN A 33 -6.81 -0.93 6.43
C GLN A 33 -6.36 0.51 6.17
N ALA A 34 -5.07 0.79 6.31
CA ALA A 34 -4.48 2.06 5.93
C ALA A 34 -3.12 1.87 5.24
N GLY A 35 -2.84 2.66 4.21
CA GLY A 35 -1.52 2.64 3.56
C GLY A 35 -1.45 3.23 2.17
N LEU A 36 -0.47 2.77 1.40
CA LEU A 36 -0.21 3.17 0.02
C LEU A 36 -1.17 2.45 -0.94
N PHE A 37 -1.65 3.19 -1.92
CA PHE A 37 -2.41 2.68 -3.04
C PHE A 37 -1.76 3.10 -4.35
N VAL A 38 -1.65 2.14 -5.27
CA VAL A 38 -1.16 2.35 -6.63
C VAL A 38 -2.22 1.82 -7.58
N ARG A 39 -2.78 2.69 -8.42
CA ARG A 39 -3.70 2.29 -9.48
C ARG A 39 -3.01 2.43 -10.82
N LEU A 40 -3.15 1.41 -11.66
CA LEU A 40 -2.59 1.38 -13.00
C LEU A 40 -3.75 1.36 -14.00
N THR A 41 -3.76 2.34 -14.91
CA THR A 41 -4.76 2.46 -15.96
C THR A 41 -4.08 2.38 -17.33
N HIS A 42 -4.76 1.82 -18.33
CA HIS A 42 -4.26 1.77 -19.70
C HIS A 42 -5.44 1.90 -20.67
N PRO A 43 -5.36 2.73 -21.73
CA PRO A 43 -6.49 2.98 -22.63
C PRO A 43 -7.10 1.73 -23.27
N SER A 44 -6.26 0.73 -23.57
CA SER A 44 -6.69 -0.56 -24.13
C SER A 44 -7.06 -1.64 -23.10
N HIS A 45 -6.96 -1.36 -21.79
CA HIS A 45 -7.36 -2.29 -20.73
C HIS A 45 -8.52 -1.69 -19.94
N PRO A 46 -9.73 -2.27 -20.03
CA PRO A 46 -10.93 -1.68 -19.44
C PRO A 46 -10.95 -1.73 -17.92
N LEU A 47 -10.23 -2.68 -17.30
CA LEU A 47 -10.11 -2.80 -15.86
C LEU A 47 -8.75 -2.31 -15.40
N PRO A 48 -8.68 -1.47 -14.35
CA PRO A 48 -7.41 -1.05 -13.78
C PRO A 48 -6.76 -2.20 -13.03
N LYS A 49 -5.42 -2.26 -13.08
CA LYS A 49 -4.62 -3.06 -12.16
C LYS A 49 -4.30 -2.21 -10.93
N TRP A 50 -3.97 -2.83 -9.81
CA TRP A 50 -3.68 -2.05 -8.60
C TRP A 50 -2.82 -2.79 -7.59
N ILE A 51 -2.20 -2.02 -6.70
CA ILE A 51 -1.52 -2.49 -5.50
C ILE A 51 -2.10 -1.72 -4.32
N LYS A 52 -2.40 -2.42 -3.24
CA LYS A 52 -2.64 -1.84 -1.92
C LYS A 52 -1.61 -2.41 -0.97
N THR A 53 -0.92 -1.56 -0.22
CA THR A 53 0.05 -2.02 0.77
C THR A 53 0.06 -1.13 2.00
N GLY A 54 0.14 -1.72 3.18
CA GLY A 54 0.02 -0.99 4.44
C GLY A 54 -0.19 -1.91 5.62
N ILE A 55 -0.93 -1.41 6.60
CA ILE A 55 -1.41 -2.22 7.72
C ILE A 55 -2.85 -2.64 7.48
N GLU A 56 -3.15 -3.89 7.81
CA GLU A 56 -4.48 -4.46 7.86
C GLU A 56 -4.68 -5.16 9.20
N TYR A 57 -5.73 -4.81 9.92
CA TYR A 57 -6.07 -5.49 11.17
C TYR A 57 -6.74 -6.82 10.86
N PHE A 58 -6.06 -7.92 11.17
CA PHE A 58 -6.49 -9.24 10.77
C PHE A 58 -6.16 -10.26 11.84
N ASP A 59 -7.20 -10.99 12.28
CA ASP A 59 -7.08 -12.07 13.25
C ASP A 59 -6.53 -11.57 14.60
N GLY A 60 -7.10 -10.44 15.06
CA GLY A 60 -6.76 -9.81 16.33
C GLY A 60 -5.42 -9.07 16.38
N GLU A 61 -4.69 -8.96 15.26
CA GLU A 61 -3.39 -8.30 15.21
C GLU A 61 -3.27 -7.33 14.02
N PRO A 62 -2.52 -6.21 14.16
CA PRO A 62 -2.12 -5.41 13.02
C PRO A 62 -1.08 -6.18 12.18
N ARG A 63 -1.40 -6.43 10.92
CA ARG A 63 -0.53 -7.13 9.97
C ARG A 63 -0.03 -6.18 8.91
N ILE A 64 1.19 -6.41 8.44
CA ILE A 64 1.65 -5.84 7.18
C ILE A 64 0.94 -6.60 6.06
N SER A 65 0.27 -5.89 5.16
CA SER A 65 -0.55 -6.46 4.10
C SER A 65 -0.12 -5.87 2.75
N VAL A 66 0.09 -6.74 1.76
CA VAL A 66 0.30 -6.36 0.36
C VAL A 66 -0.66 -7.14 -0.51
N VAL A 67 -1.55 -6.43 -1.19
CA VAL A 67 -2.45 -7.00 -2.20
C VAL A 67 -2.08 -6.40 -3.54
N CYS A 68 -1.73 -7.24 -4.51
CA CYS A 68 -1.53 -6.82 -5.89
C CYS A 68 -2.56 -7.51 -6.77
N CYS A 69 -3.16 -6.77 -7.70
CA CYS A 69 -4.24 -7.25 -8.54
C CYS A 69 -3.93 -6.92 -10.00
N ASP A 70 -3.68 -7.97 -10.77
CA ASP A 70 -3.63 -7.91 -12.23
C ASP A 70 -5.04 -8.21 -12.77
N ASN A 71 -5.37 -9.49 -12.96
CA ASN A 71 -6.72 -9.95 -13.24
C ASN A 71 -7.44 -10.41 -11.97
N TYR A 72 -6.68 -10.93 -11.01
CA TYR A 72 -7.15 -11.41 -9.73
C TYR A 72 -6.22 -10.87 -8.64
N SER A 73 -6.78 -10.68 -7.44
CA SER A 73 -6.02 -10.26 -6.28
C SER A 73 -5.16 -11.40 -5.76
N ASP A 74 -3.89 -11.10 -5.50
CA ASP A 74 -2.97 -11.95 -4.77
C ASP A 74 -2.53 -11.19 -3.51
N TRP A 75 -2.77 -11.82 -2.35
CA TRP A 75 -2.59 -11.21 -1.05
C TRP A 75 -1.49 -11.93 -0.27
N SER A 76 -0.55 -11.16 0.27
CA SER A 76 0.43 -11.60 1.26
C SER A 76 0.26 -10.82 2.55
N VAL A 77 0.41 -11.51 3.67
CA VAL A 77 0.28 -10.97 5.03
C VAL A 77 1.49 -11.38 5.87
N ALA A 78 1.98 -10.47 6.71
CA ALA A 78 3.09 -10.71 7.61
C ALA A 78 2.86 -10.03 8.97
N SER A 79 3.44 -10.60 10.03
CA SER A 79 3.41 -10.00 11.36
C SER A 79 4.28 -8.75 11.44
N LEU A 80 3.85 -7.79 12.26
CA LEU A 80 4.76 -6.76 12.77
C LEU A 80 5.65 -7.35 13.88
N PRO A 81 6.84 -6.76 14.13
CA PRO A 81 7.61 -7.07 15.33
C PRO A 81 6.77 -6.86 16.59
N ALA A 82 6.86 -7.80 17.53
CA ALA A 82 6.11 -7.73 18.79
C ALA A 82 6.39 -6.45 19.60
N SER A 83 7.58 -5.87 19.45
CA SER A 83 7.98 -4.62 20.09
C SER A 83 7.18 -3.39 19.65
N ILE A 84 6.54 -3.43 18.48
CA ILE A 84 5.76 -2.30 17.95
C ILE A 84 4.28 -2.60 17.74
N SER A 85 3.88 -3.87 17.75
CA SER A 85 2.51 -4.29 17.40
C SER A 85 1.44 -3.52 18.20
N ASP A 86 1.56 -3.47 19.53
CA ASP A 86 0.59 -2.78 20.40
C ASP A 86 0.51 -1.27 20.14
N ALA A 87 1.67 -0.61 19.97
CA ALA A 87 1.73 0.82 19.68
C ALA A 87 1.15 1.15 18.29
N VAL A 88 1.32 0.26 17.31
CA VAL A 88 0.69 0.39 15.98
C VAL A 88 -0.82 0.20 16.07
N THR A 89 -1.31 -0.80 16.81
CA THR A 89 -2.75 -1.02 17.04
C THR A 89 -3.41 0.24 17.60
N LYS A 90 -2.76 0.89 18.58
CA LYS A 90 -3.29 2.09 19.25
C LYS A 90 -3.12 3.38 18.46
N GLY A 91 -2.40 3.37 17.33
CA GLY A 91 -2.08 4.58 16.57
C GLY A 91 -1.00 5.46 17.21
N GLU A 92 -0.23 4.92 18.15
CA GLU A 92 0.86 5.59 18.86
C GLU A 92 2.20 5.50 18.10
N LYS A 93 2.32 4.54 17.19
CA LYS A 93 3.50 4.33 16.33
C LYS A 93 3.13 4.47 14.86
N GLU A 94 3.93 5.30 14.17
CA GLU A 94 3.85 5.45 12.73
C GLU A 94 4.50 4.27 11.99
N ILE A 95 3.91 3.89 10.86
CA ILE A 95 4.45 2.91 9.91
C ILE A 95 4.85 3.61 8.64
N THR A 96 5.99 3.21 8.07
CA THR A 96 6.46 3.68 6.77
C THR A 96 6.54 2.51 5.79
N ILE A 97 5.90 2.67 4.63
CA ILE A 97 5.96 1.73 3.51
C ILE A 97 6.65 2.40 2.33
N ARG A 98 7.58 1.67 1.69
CA ARG A 98 8.29 2.11 0.50
C ARG A 98 8.04 1.15 -0.65
N LEU A 99 7.65 1.71 -1.78
CA LEU A 99 7.65 1.10 -3.09
C LEU A 99 8.89 1.57 -3.84
N GLU A 100 9.62 0.65 -4.47
CA GLU A 100 10.79 0.97 -5.30
C GLU A 100 10.78 0.12 -6.58
N VAL A 101 11.00 0.78 -7.72
CA VAL A 101 11.15 0.11 -9.01
C VAL A 101 12.60 -0.34 -9.18
N LYS A 102 12.83 -1.64 -9.32
CA LYS A 102 14.15 -2.23 -9.60
C LYS A 102 14.13 -2.90 -10.96
N GLU A 103 14.79 -2.28 -11.92
CA GLU A 103 14.82 -2.71 -13.33
C GLU A 103 13.42 -2.85 -13.93
N THR A 104 12.81 -4.03 -13.79
CA THR A 104 11.48 -4.39 -14.33
C THR A 104 10.53 -4.97 -13.27
N THR A 105 10.92 -4.97 -12.00
CA THR A 105 10.07 -5.42 -10.89
C THR A 105 9.85 -4.30 -9.89
N VAL A 106 8.79 -4.44 -9.11
CA VAL A 106 8.49 -3.52 -8.01
C VAL A 106 8.68 -4.24 -6.69
N TRP A 107 9.47 -3.62 -5.82
CA TRP A 107 9.66 -4.08 -4.47
C TRP A 107 8.87 -3.23 -3.49
N ILE A 108 8.19 -3.91 -2.57
CA ILE A 108 7.52 -3.32 -1.42
C ILE A 108 8.33 -3.63 -0.17
N TYR A 109 8.60 -2.59 0.62
CA TYR A 109 9.34 -2.65 1.87
C TYR A 109 8.56 -2.00 3.01
N ARG A 110 8.77 -2.50 4.22
CA ARG A 110 8.59 -1.72 5.44
C ARG A 110 9.90 -1.03 5.74
N VAL A 111 9.88 0.26 6.06
CA VAL A 111 11.05 0.94 6.62
C VAL A 111 11.04 0.73 8.13
N ASP A 112 12.08 0.12 8.68
CA ASP A 112 12.21 -0.12 10.12
C ASP A 112 12.67 1.13 10.89
N GLU A 113 12.83 0.99 12.20
CA GLU A 113 13.17 2.07 13.13
C GLU A 113 14.56 2.68 12.87
N ASP A 114 15.47 1.91 12.28
CA ASP A 114 16.82 2.33 11.92
C ASP A 114 16.89 2.91 10.49
N GLY A 115 15.75 2.95 9.79
CA GLY A 115 15.65 3.43 8.42
C GLY A 115 15.99 2.37 7.36
N ASN A 116 16.11 1.09 7.73
CA ASN A 116 16.40 0.03 6.78
C ASN A 116 15.14 -0.45 6.06
N ASN A 117 15.30 -0.78 4.78
CA ASN A 117 14.24 -1.39 3.98
C ASN A 117 14.14 -2.89 4.28
N VAL A 118 13.10 -3.30 5.00
CA VAL A 118 12.76 -4.71 5.24
C VAL A 118 11.86 -5.20 4.10
N PRO A 119 12.31 -6.16 3.26
CA PRO A 119 11.57 -6.61 2.09
C PRO A 119 10.30 -7.37 2.46
N LEU A 120 9.21 -7.07 1.76
CA LEU A 120 7.90 -7.70 1.95
C LEU A 120 7.45 -8.48 0.72
N ARG A 121 7.58 -7.88 -0.46
CA ARG A 121 7.10 -8.47 -1.71
C ARG A 121 7.82 -7.91 -2.92
N GLU A 122 8.15 -8.79 -3.85
CA GLU A 122 8.50 -8.45 -5.23
C GLU A 122 7.29 -8.70 -6.15
N ILE A 123 7.03 -7.76 -7.04
CA ILE A 123 5.92 -7.80 -8.00
C ILE A 123 6.50 -7.70 -9.41
N ALA A 124 6.47 -8.82 -10.14
CA ALA A 124 7.14 -8.94 -11.43
C ALA A 124 6.28 -8.58 -12.65
N TRP A 125 4.95 -8.55 -12.50
CA TRP A 125 4.04 -8.33 -13.63
C TRP A 125 3.86 -6.85 -14.00
N LEU A 126 4.26 -5.91 -13.12
CA LEU A 126 3.98 -4.48 -13.29
C LEU A 126 4.60 -3.88 -14.56
N PHE A 127 5.82 -4.31 -14.91
CA PHE A 127 6.55 -3.84 -16.08
C PHE A 127 6.79 -4.94 -17.13
N ALA A 128 5.90 -5.93 -17.23
CA ALA A 128 6.03 -7.02 -18.20
C ALA A 128 6.16 -6.51 -19.67
N ASP A 129 5.52 -5.39 -19.99
CA ASP A 129 5.60 -4.67 -21.27
C ASP A 129 6.47 -3.39 -21.19
N ARG A 130 7.34 -3.30 -20.17
CA ARG A 130 8.10 -2.11 -19.76
C ARG A 130 7.21 -0.92 -19.34
N GLY A 131 5.96 -1.17 -18.94
CA GLY A 131 5.02 -0.14 -18.50
C GLY A 131 4.51 0.75 -19.64
N LYS A 132 4.61 0.28 -20.89
CA LYS A 132 4.27 1.07 -22.07
C LYS A 132 2.76 1.36 -22.10
N GLY A 133 2.40 2.64 -22.14
CA GLY A 133 1.01 3.08 -22.22
C GLY A 133 0.22 3.02 -20.90
N TRP A 134 0.85 2.53 -19.83
CA TRP A 134 0.26 2.52 -18.50
C TRP A 134 0.49 3.85 -17.79
N THR A 135 -0.55 4.34 -17.11
CA THR A 135 -0.48 5.46 -16.17
C THR A 135 -0.50 4.89 -14.76
N ALA A 136 0.41 5.36 -13.91
CA ALA A 136 0.45 5.05 -12.49
C ALA A 136 -0.11 6.22 -11.69
N GLU A 137 -1.13 5.95 -10.88
CA GLU A 137 -1.73 6.88 -9.93
C GLU A 137 -1.39 6.42 -8.52
N ILE A 138 -0.70 7.28 -7.77
CA ILE A 138 -0.17 6.98 -6.44
C ILE A 138 -0.96 7.78 -5.41
N GLY A 139 -1.43 7.12 -4.36
CA GLY A 139 -2.27 7.75 -3.35
C GLY A 139 -2.22 7.05 -2.00
N ALA A 140 -2.92 7.66 -1.05
CA ALA A 140 -3.22 7.06 0.24
C ALA A 140 -4.54 6.28 0.13
N CYS A 141 -4.70 5.22 0.92
CA CYS A 141 -5.98 4.51 1.07
C CYS A 141 -6.30 4.26 2.53
N VAL A 142 -7.60 4.29 2.82
CA VAL A 142 -8.20 3.97 4.12
C VAL A 142 -9.49 3.19 3.86
N ALA A 143 -9.69 2.08 4.54
CA ALA A 143 -10.91 1.30 4.43
C ALA A 143 -11.25 0.55 5.71
N ARG A 144 -12.55 0.39 5.93
CA ARG A 144 -13.16 -0.51 6.91
C ARG A 144 -14.23 -1.33 6.18
N PRO A 145 -13.87 -2.50 5.63
CA PRO A 145 -14.78 -3.32 4.83
C PRO A 145 -15.83 -4.11 5.64
N ALA A 146 -15.61 -4.30 6.95
CA ALA A 146 -16.52 -5.07 7.79
C ALA A 146 -17.91 -4.39 7.87
N GLU A 147 -18.95 -5.11 7.45
CA GLU A 147 -20.30 -4.56 7.27
C GLU A 147 -21.00 -4.18 8.60
N GLU A 148 -20.55 -4.74 9.72
CA GLU A 148 -21.21 -4.57 11.03
C GLU A 148 -20.73 -3.32 11.82
N THR A 149 -19.78 -2.55 11.28
CA THR A 149 -19.22 -1.38 11.95
C THR A 149 -20.09 -0.14 11.73
N ARG A 150 -20.21 0.72 12.76
CA ARG A 150 -21.06 1.93 12.72
C ARG A 150 -20.30 3.22 12.97
N ASP A 151 -19.04 3.10 13.34
CA ASP A 151 -18.10 4.18 13.63
C ASP A 151 -17.13 4.38 12.46
N GLU A 152 -16.52 5.56 12.42
CA GLU A 152 -15.59 5.96 11.37
C GLU A 152 -14.19 5.37 11.61
N PHE A 153 -13.50 5.06 10.51
CA PHE A 153 -12.09 4.70 10.54
C PHE A 153 -11.27 5.80 9.87
N GLU A 154 -10.33 6.36 10.61
CA GLU A 154 -9.46 7.43 10.14
C GLU A 154 -7.99 7.03 10.23
N ALA A 155 -7.21 7.49 9.26
CA ALA A 155 -5.76 7.40 9.28
C ALA A 155 -5.15 8.78 9.03
N THR A 156 -4.09 9.10 9.76
CA THR A 156 -3.29 10.31 9.55
C THR A 156 -2.07 9.95 8.69
N PHE A 157 -1.95 10.59 7.54
CA PHE A 157 -0.79 10.47 6.64
C PHE A 157 0.12 11.67 6.85
N THR A 158 1.31 11.44 7.38
CA THR A 158 2.30 12.50 7.69
C THR A 158 3.24 12.75 6.51
N LYS A 159 3.40 11.73 5.65
CA LYS A 159 4.29 11.76 4.49
C LYS A 159 3.67 10.96 3.35
N LEU A 160 3.72 11.54 2.15
CA LEU A 160 3.58 10.83 0.88
C LEU A 160 4.49 11.51 -0.13
N GLU A 161 5.59 10.85 -0.49
CA GLU A 161 6.57 11.32 -1.47
C GLU A 161 6.60 10.36 -2.64
N VAL A 162 6.57 10.90 -3.86
CA VAL A 162 6.65 10.13 -5.10
C VAL A 162 7.78 10.68 -5.95
N GLN A 163 8.66 9.79 -6.39
CA GLN A 163 9.79 10.11 -7.25
C GLN A 163 9.53 9.54 -8.65
N TRP A 164 9.73 10.41 -9.64
CA TRP A 164 9.68 10.08 -11.06
C TRP A 164 11.06 10.35 -11.68
N LYS A 165 11.44 9.56 -12.69
CA LYS A 165 12.70 9.71 -13.44
C LYS A 165 12.67 10.88 -14.43
#